data_AF-A0AAU7WPV9-F1
#
_entry.id   AF-A0AAU7WPV9-F1
#
_cell.length_a   1.000
_cell.length_b   1.000
_cell.length_c   1.000
_cell.angle_alpha   90.00
_cell.angle_beta   90.00
_cell.angle_gamma   90.00
#
_symmetry.space_group_name_H-M   'P 1'
#
loop_
_entity.id
_entity.type
_entity.pdbx_description
1 polymer ?
#
loop_
_entity_poly.entity_id
_entity_poly.type
_entity_poly.pdbx_seq_one_letter_code
_entity_poly.pdbx_strand_id
1 'polypeptide(L)'
;MDGEEVKEKIRRYIMEDLIGPSAKEDELDDQTPLLEWGILNSMNIVKLMVYIRDEMGVSIPSTHITGKYFKDLNAISRTVEQLKAECA
;
A
#
# COMPACT_ATOMS: atom_id res chain seq x y z
N MET A 1 0.82 -0.17 -15.88
CA MET A 1 0.11 -0.36 -14.61
C MET A 1 -0.60 0.95 -14.34
N ASP A 2 -1.93 0.91 -14.40
CA ASP A 2 -2.78 2.04 -14.01
C ASP A 2 -2.91 2.07 -12.48
N GLY A 3 -3.23 3.23 -11.89
CA GLY A 3 -3.43 3.36 -10.44
C GLY A 3 -4.48 2.40 -9.88
N GLU A 4 -5.47 2.01 -10.68
CA GLU A 4 -6.47 1.02 -10.27
C GLU A 4 -5.86 -0.37 -10.06
N GLU A 5 -4.97 -0.80 -10.96
CA GLU A 5 -4.25 -2.08 -10.84
C GLU A 5 -3.31 -2.10 -9.61
N VAL A 6 -2.67 -0.96 -9.31
CA VAL A 6 -1.83 -0.81 -8.12
C VAL A 6 -2.66 -0.94 -6.84
N LYS A 7 -3.84 -0.29 -6.79
CA LYS A 7 -4.76 -0.40 -5.66
C LYS A 7 -5.23 -1.83 -5.43
N GLU A 8 -5.63 -2.54 -6.48
CA GLU A 8 -6.08 -3.93 -6.36
C GLU A 8 -4.99 -4.86 -5.83
N LYS A 9 -3.77 -4.76 -6.36
CA LYS A 9 -2.62 -5.54 -5.87
C LYS A 9 -2.33 -5.26 -4.39
N ILE A 10 -2.31 -4.00 -3.99
CA ILE A 10 -2.04 -3.62 -2.60
C ILE A 10 -3.18 -4.08 -1.69
N ARG A 11 -4.44 -3.86 -2.09
CA ARG A 11 -5.62 -4.31 -1.32
C ARG A 11 -5.53 -5.80 -1.04
N ARG A 12 -5.28 -6.59 -2.09
CA ARG A 12 -5.15 -8.04 -2.00
C ARG A 12 -4.01 -8.45 -1.07
N TYR A 13 -2.84 -7.84 -1.21
CA TYR A 13 -1.71 -8.09 -0.33
C TYR A 13 -2.00 -7.76 1.13
N ILE A 14 -2.67 -6.63 1.40
CA ILE A 14 -3.08 -6.24 2.75
C ILE A 14 -4.03 -7.29 3.35
N MET A 15 -5.00 -7.77 2.58
CA MET A 15 -5.97 -8.77 3.07
C MET A 15 -5.33 -10.14 3.29
N GLU A 16 -4.52 -10.62 2.34
CA GLU A 16 -3.91 -11.95 2.42
C GLU A 16 -2.74 -12.01 3.42
N ASP A 17 -1.86 -11.00 3.44
CA ASP A 17 -0.59 -11.05 4.18
C ASP A 17 -0.56 -10.22 5.48
N LEU A 18 -1.38 -9.16 5.60
CA LEU A 18 -1.37 -8.29 6.78
C LEU A 18 -2.52 -8.58 7.75
N ILE A 19 -3.77 -8.62 7.27
CA ILE A 19 -4.95 -8.82 8.12
C ILE A 19 -5.27 -10.31 8.28
N GLY A 20 -5.02 -11.10 7.23
CA GLY A 20 -5.30 -12.53 7.19
C GLY A 20 -6.76 -12.86 6.86
N PRO A 21 -7.10 -14.16 6.75
CA PRO A 21 -8.37 -14.65 6.17
C PRO A 21 -9.62 -14.36 7.00
N SER A 22 -9.50 -13.63 8.11
CA SER A 22 -10.62 -13.27 9.00
C SER A 22 -11.25 -11.91 8.66
N ALA A 23 -10.62 -11.10 7.82
CA ALA A 23 -11.20 -9.83 7.36
C ALA A 23 -11.94 -10.00 6.04
N LYS A 24 -13.10 -9.33 5.93
CA LYS A 24 -13.88 -9.30 4.69
C LYS A 24 -13.27 -8.29 3.73
N GLU A 25 -13.14 -8.68 2.46
CA GLU A 25 -12.58 -7.80 1.43
C GLU A 25 -13.40 -6.50 1.26
N ASP A 26 -14.70 -6.59 1.53
CA ASP A 26 -15.66 -5.48 1.48
C ASP A 26 -15.45 -4.40 2.57
N GLU A 27 -14.62 -4.63 3.59
CA GLU A 27 -14.38 -3.64 4.66
C GLU A 27 -13.24 -2.65 4.34
N LEU A 28 -12.45 -2.90 3.28
CA LEU A 28 -11.30 -2.06 2.94
C LEU A 28 -11.58 -1.18 1.71
N ASP A 29 -12.15 0.00 1.98
CA ASP A 29 -12.34 1.04 0.99
C ASP A 29 -11.03 1.74 0.59
N ASP A 30 -11.02 2.38 -0.58
CA ASP A 30 -9.87 3.14 -1.07
C ASP A 30 -9.47 4.31 -0.15
N GLN A 31 -10.41 4.81 0.67
CA GLN A 31 -10.22 5.89 1.64
C GLN A 31 -10.11 5.40 3.09
N THR A 32 -10.13 4.08 3.32
CA THR A 32 -10.03 3.52 4.68
C THR A 32 -8.70 3.93 5.31
N PRO A 33 -8.71 4.53 6.52
CA PRO A 33 -7.49 4.97 7.19
C PRO A 33 -6.75 3.77 7.81
N LEU A 34 -5.84 3.19 7.02
CA LEU A 34 -5.09 1.96 7.33
C LEU A 34 -4.20 2.09 8.58
N LEU A 35 -3.68 3.29 8.85
CA LEU A 35 -2.87 3.57 10.03
C LEU A 35 -3.71 3.67 11.30
N GLU A 36 -4.87 4.33 11.21
CA GLU A 36 -5.80 4.50 12.34
C GLU A 36 -6.42 3.14 12.73
N TRP A 37 -6.68 2.29 11.75
CA TRP A 37 -7.16 0.92 11.97
C TRP A 37 -6.07 -0.03 12.48
N GLY A 38 -4.82 0.42 12.53
CA GLY A 38 -3.68 -0.40 12.95
C GLY A 38 -3.27 -1.49 11.95
N ILE A 39 -3.88 -1.51 10.75
CA ILE A 39 -3.53 -2.43 9.65
C ILE A 39 -2.12 -2.13 9.17
N LEU A 40 -1.81 -0.86 8.93
CA LEU A 40 -0.47 -0.41 8.65
C LEU A 40 0.19 0.09 9.94
N ASN A 41 1.32 -0.51 10.24
CA ASN A 41 2.18 -0.20 11.37
C ASN A 41 3.64 -0.42 10.92
N SER A 42 4.64 -0.04 11.74
CA SER A 42 6.04 0.00 11.29
C SER A 42 6.53 -1.30 10.65
N MET A 43 6.08 -2.46 11.13
CA MET A 43 6.44 -3.76 10.56
C MET A 43 5.72 -4.04 9.24
N ASN A 44 4.41 -3.81 9.18
CA ASN A 44 3.61 -4.06 7.98
C ASN A 44 3.97 -3.11 6.83
N ILE A 45 4.37 -1.88 7.13
CA ILE A 45 4.88 -0.93 6.12
C ILE A 45 6.17 -1.49 5.49
N VAL A 46 7.09 -2.05 6.29
CA VAL A 46 8.31 -2.66 5.74
C VAL A 46 7.98 -3.81 4.81
N LYS A 47 7.06 -4.69 5.21
CA LYS A 47 6.58 -5.79 4.36
C LYS A 47 5.95 -5.29 3.05
N LEU A 48 5.06 -4.29 3.15
CA LEU A 48 4.42 -3.67 1.99
C LEU A 48 5.45 -3.04 1.03
N MET A 49 6.47 -2.37 1.55
CA MET A 49 7.55 -1.82 0.72
C MET A 49 8.34 -2.90 -0.03
N VAL A 50 8.58 -4.05 0.61
CA VAL A 50 9.23 -5.19 -0.03
C VAL A 50 8.33 -5.76 -1.13
N TYR A 51 7.03 -5.93 -0.85
CA TYR A 51 6.04 -6.38 -1.82
C TYR A 51 5.98 -5.45 -3.05
N ILE A 52 5.86 -4.14 -2.83
CA ILE A 52 5.81 -3.15 -3.92
C ILE A 52 7.10 -3.18 -4.76
N ARG A 53 8.25 -3.37 -4.11
CA ARG A 53 9.53 -3.50 -4.81
C ARG A 53 9.58 -4.77 -5.67
N ASP A 54 9.16 -5.91 -5.12
CA ASP A 54 9.22 -7.20 -5.79
C ASP A 54 8.20 -7.30 -6.94
N GLU A 55 6.95 -6.92 -6.68
CA GLU A 55 5.83 -7.05 -7.63
C GLU A 55 5.74 -5.93 -8.66
N MET A 56 6.20 -4.72 -8.31
CA MET A 56 6.04 -3.53 -9.15
C MET A 56 7.36 -2.92 -9.60
N GLY A 57 8.49 -3.34 -9.02
CA GLY A 57 9.81 -2.77 -9.30
C GLY A 57 10.03 -1.39 -8.69
N VAL A 58 9.20 -0.96 -7.74
CA VAL A 58 9.22 0.42 -7.19
C VAL A 58 9.86 0.43 -5.81
N SER A 59 10.91 1.22 -5.64
CA SER A 59 11.56 1.38 -4.35
C SER A 59 11.03 2.63 -3.65
N ILE A 60 10.21 2.44 -2.61
CA ILE A 60 9.75 3.55 -1.77
C ILE A 60 10.85 3.95 -0.78
N PRO A 61 11.32 5.21 -0.78
CA PRO A 61 12.30 5.67 0.19
C PRO A 61 11.67 5.78 1.59
N SER A 62 12.46 5.53 2.63
CA SER A 62 11.98 5.61 4.02
C SER A 62 11.48 6.99 4.43
N THR A 63 11.92 8.06 3.75
CA THR A 63 11.43 9.43 3.91
C THR A 63 9.97 9.60 3.49
N HIS A 64 9.45 8.73 2.62
CA HIS A 64 8.04 8.70 2.21
C HIS A 64 7.17 7.87 3.16
N ILE A 65 7.73 7.20 4.17
CA ILE A 65 6.96 6.47 5.19
C ILE A 65 6.38 7.47 6.20
N THR A 66 5.39 8.24 5.75
CA THR A 66 4.66 9.17 6.62
C THR A 66 3.17 8.91 6.49
N GLY A 67 2.41 9.34 7.51
CA GLY A 67 0.95 9.22 7.50
C GLY A 67 0.29 9.85 6.28
N LYS A 68 0.95 10.78 5.60
CA LYS A 68 0.44 11.40 4.38
C LYS A 68 0.42 10.45 3.17
N TYR A 69 1.45 9.62 3.01
CA TYR A 69 1.61 8.73 1.85
C TYR A 69 1.08 7.31 2.11
N PHE A 70 0.96 6.92 3.39
CA PHE A 70 0.51 5.59 3.81
C PHE A 70 -0.81 5.61 4.60
N LYS A 71 -1.59 6.69 4.54
CA LYS A 71 -2.90 6.77 5.23
C LYS A 71 -3.92 5.78 4.70
N ASP A 72 -4.02 5.64 3.38
CA ASP A 72 -5.08 4.91 2.69
C ASP A 72 -4.56 4.37 1.35
N LEU A 73 -5.31 3.45 0.73
CA LEU A 73 -4.93 2.82 -0.54
C LEU A 73 -4.69 3.84 -1.65
N ASN A 74 -5.52 4.89 -1.73
CA ASN A 74 -5.35 5.96 -2.71
C ASN A 74 -4.00 6.68 -2.54
N ALA A 75 -3.62 7.01 -1.31
CA ALA A 75 -2.35 7.65 -1.03
C ALA A 75 -1.17 6.77 -1.44
N ILE A 76 -1.24 5.46 -1.16
CA ILE A 76 -0.17 4.53 -1.49
C ILE A 76 -0.07 4.36 -3.00
N SER A 77 -1.18 4.12 -3.70
CA SER A 77 -1.20 4.03 -5.17
C SER A 77 -0.58 5.26 -5.81
N ARG A 78 -1.01 6.45 -5.39
CA ARG A 78 -0.49 7.70 -5.92
C ARG A 78 1.01 7.85 -5.68
N THR A 79 1.50 7.39 -4.53
CA THR A 79 2.94 7.40 -4.20
C THR A 79 3.71 6.47 -5.13
N VAL A 80 3.21 5.27 -5.38
CA VAL A 80 3.81 4.29 -6.29
C VAL A 80 3.84 4.82 -7.72
N GLU A 81 2.74 5.39 -8.19
CA GLU A 81 2.63 6.00 -9.52
C GLU A 81 3.61 7.16 -9.70
N GLN A 82 3.70 8.03 -8.69
CA GLN A 82 4.65 9.14 -8.69
C GLN A 82 6.10 8.65 -8.79
N LEU A 83 6.48 7.69 -7.94
CA LEU A 83 7.83 7.13 -7.94
C LEU A 83 8.17 6.38 -9.22
N LYS A 84 7.18 5.74 -9.87
CA LYS A 84 7.38 5.15 -11.21
C LYS A 84 7.66 6.22 -12.26
N ALA A 85 6.89 7.31 -12.25
CA ALA A 85 7.07 8.40 -13.21
C ALA A 85 8.43 9.09 -13.04
N GLU A 86 8.96 9.16 -11.82
CA GLU A 86 10.29 9.71 -11.53
C GLU A 86 11.44 8.78 -11.93
N CYS A 87 11.17 7.47 -12.11
CA CYS A 87 12.16 6.46 -12.46
C CYS A 87 12.14 6.05 -13.95
N ALA A 88 11.22 6.64 -14.74
CA ALA A 88 11.06 6.43 -16.19
C ALA A 88 11.78 7.51 -17.00
#